data_AF-A0A7S0FS12-F1
#
_entry.id   AF-A0A7S0FS12-F1
#
_cell.length_a   1.000
_cell.length_b   1.000
_cell.length_c   1.000
_cell.angle_alpha   90.00
_cell.angle_beta   90.00
_cell.angle_gamma   90.00
#
_symmetry.space_group_name_H-M   'P 1'
#
loop_
_entity.id
_entity.type
_entity.pdbx_description
1 polymer ?
#
loop_
_entity_poly.entity_id
_entity_poly.type
_entity_poly.pdbx_seq_one_letter_code
_entity_poly.pdbx_strand_id
1 'polypeptide(L)'
;GQVAVCRAGYYVETPRKRCTTPIEKHAVCVDAARVLGLVWDGDRRWTNRFNGCSRDTYWVHVNFNKAGDGDSMMGIRGGQVAVCWDLAPLAQFYVSSGKERCTTAMETWQECRQAAGDLGLRWDGTRRWTNRYRGCLRDTYGTHVNFNMLGDGHSSMGIRGGQVAVCARSR
;
A
#
# COMPACT_ATOMS: atom_id res chain seq x y z
N GLY A 1 -1.67 20.97 -12.17
CA GLY A 1 -2.24 19.64 -11.90
C GLY A 1 -1.18 18.81 -11.21
N GLN A 2 -1.46 18.28 -10.02
CA GLN A 2 -0.53 17.40 -9.30
C GLN A 2 -0.87 15.95 -9.62
N VAL A 3 0.15 15.20 -10.04
CA VAL A 3 0.10 13.77 -10.33
C VAL A 3 0.18 13.02 -9.00
N ALA A 4 -0.79 12.14 -8.73
CA ALA A 4 -0.74 11.28 -7.56
C ALA A 4 0.50 10.38 -7.63
N VAL A 5 1.41 10.49 -6.66
CA VAL A 5 2.58 9.62 -6.56
C VAL A 5 2.14 8.31 -5.90
N CYS A 6 1.90 7.27 -6.69
CA CYS A 6 1.79 5.90 -6.18
C CYS A 6 3.16 5.45 -5.68
N ARG A 7 3.33 5.16 -4.40
CA ARG A 7 4.46 4.32 -3.96
C ARG A 7 4.04 2.89 -4.25
N ALA A 8 4.49 2.37 -5.37
CA ALA A 8 4.20 1.02 -5.77
C ALA A 8 4.90 0.04 -4.82
N GLY A 9 4.15 -0.92 -4.30
CA GLY A 9 4.69 -2.08 -3.57
C GLY A 9 5.12 -3.15 -4.57
N TYR A 10 5.41 -4.36 -4.06
CA TYR A 10 5.78 -5.50 -4.89
C TYR A 10 5.05 -6.74 -4.42
N TYR A 11 4.78 -7.67 -5.34
CA TYR A 11 4.32 -9.01 -4.99
C TYR A 11 4.91 -10.06 -5.92
N VAL A 12 4.96 -11.31 -5.45
CA VAL A 12 5.30 -12.48 -6.26
C VAL A 12 4.00 -13.09 -6.76
N GLU A 13 3.84 -13.21 -8.07
CA GLU A 13 2.63 -13.77 -8.66
C GLU A 13 2.55 -15.28 -8.45
N THR A 14 1.33 -15.81 -8.44
CA THR A 14 1.08 -17.25 -8.36
C THR A 14 1.26 -17.93 -9.72
N PRO A 15 1.67 -19.22 -9.75
CA PRO A 15 1.86 -20.06 -10.94
C PRO A 15 0.75 -20.11 -12.00
N ARG A 16 -0.43 -19.54 -11.76
CA ARG A 16 -1.59 -19.59 -12.66
C ARG A 16 -2.16 -18.21 -13.00
N LYS A 17 -1.55 -17.14 -12.52
CA LYS A 17 -2.03 -15.77 -12.72
C LYS A 17 -1.08 -14.99 -13.61
N ARG A 18 -1.65 -13.96 -14.26
CA ARG A 18 -0.92 -13.01 -15.09
C ARG A 18 -0.46 -11.84 -14.24
N CYS A 19 0.82 -11.52 -14.33
CA CYS A 19 1.33 -10.23 -13.91
C CYS A 19 0.76 -9.14 -14.83
N THR A 20 -0.14 -8.30 -14.33
CA THR A 20 -0.71 -7.19 -15.11
C THR A 20 0.16 -5.94 -15.10
N THR A 21 1.15 -5.90 -14.21
CA THR A 21 2.00 -4.74 -13.92
C THR A 21 3.47 -5.17 -13.83
N PRO A 22 4.06 -5.63 -14.94
CA PRO A 22 5.39 -6.23 -14.96
C PRO A 22 6.48 -5.25 -14.54
N ILE A 23 7.50 -5.77 -13.84
CA ILE A 23 8.73 -5.01 -13.57
C ILE A 23 9.70 -5.21 -14.73
N GLU A 24 9.81 -4.19 -15.58
CA GLU A 24 10.64 -4.21 -16.79
C GLU A 24 12.01 -3.53 -16.61
N LYS A 25 12.28 -2.98 -15.42
CA LYS A 25 13.53 -2.27 -15.12
C LYS A 25 14.36 -3.04 -14.10
N HIS A 26 15.64 -3.28 -14.43
CA HIS A 26 16.60 -3.98 -13.57
C HIS A 26 16.67 -3.38 -12.15
N ALA A 27 16.89 -2.07 -12.04
CA ALA A 27 17.02 -1.40 -10.74
C ALA A 27 15.77 -1.57 -9.86
N VAL A 28 14.58 -1.61 -10.48
CA VAL A 28 13.32 -1.85 -9.77
C VAL A 28 13.22 -3.30 -9.29
N CYS A 29 13.69 -4.26 -10.09
CA CYS A 29 13.69 -5.67 -9.70
C CYS A 29 14.61 -5.95 -8.51
N VAL A 30 15.77 -5.29 -8.47
CA VAL A 30 16.69 -5.35 -7.32
C VAL A 30 16.00 -4.79 -6.06
N ASP A 31 15.32 -3.65 -6.17
CA ASP A 31 14.60 -3.08 -5.04
C ASP A 31 13.44 -3.98 -4.59
N ALA A 32 12.72 -4.59 -5.54
CA ALA A 32 11.64 -5.52 -5.24
C ALA A 32 12.13 -6.74 -4.45
N ALA A 33 13.26 -7.33 -4.84
CA ALA A 33 13.87 -8.44 -4.09
C ALA A 33 14.16 -8.03 -2.65
N ARG A 34 14.75 -6.84 -2.45
CA ARG A 34 15.06 -6.29 -1.12
C ARG A 34 13.79 -6.07 -0.28
N VAL A 35 12.76 -5.45 -0.84
CA VAL A 35 11.50 -5.14 -0.13
C VAL A 35 10.72 -6.41 0.22
N LEU A 36 10.75 -7.42 -0.65
CA LEU A 36 10.09 -8.71 -0.43
C LEU A 36 10.89 -9.66 0.47
N GLY A 37 12.10 -9.29 0.91
CA GLY A 37 12.97 -10.17 1.70
C GLY A 37 13.48 -11.39 0.91
N LEU A 38 13.60 -11.26 -0.41
CA LEU A 38 14.08 -12.29 -1.33
C LEU A 38 15.57 -12.09 -1.64
N VAL A 39 16.23 -13.17 -2.07
CA VAL A 39 17.66 -13.16 -2.38
C VAL A 39 17.86 -12.73 -3.84
N TRP A 40 18.67 -11.71 -4.05
CA TRP A 40 19.05 -11.28 -5.40
C TRP A 40 20.09 -12.23 -6.01
N ASP A 41 19.77 -12.79 -7.17
CA ASP A 41 20.59 -13.80 -7.88
C ASP A 41 21.24 -13.24 -9.17
N GLY A 42 20.82 -12.07 -9.63
CA GLY A 42 21.49 -11.32 -10.71
C GLY A 42 20.74 -11.23 -12.03
N ASP A 43 21.45 -10.76 -13.05
CA ASP A 43 20.95 -10.63 -14.42
C ASP A 43 21.04 -11.94 -15.20
N ARG A 44 20.10 -12.17 -16.11
CA ARG A 44 20.01 -13.35 -16.98
C ARG A 44 19.66 -12.96 -18.41
N ARG A 45 19.92 -13.89 -19.34
CA ARG A 45 19.60 -13.77 -20.78
C ARG A 45 19.04 -15.08 -21.33
N TRP A 46 17.99 -15.58 -20.68
CA TRP A 46 17.31 -16.80 -21.11
C TRP A 46 16.18 -16.47 -22.07
N THR A 47 16.18 -17.09 -23.24
CA THR A 47 15.12 -16.94 -24.25
C THR A 47 13.88 -17.74 -23.89
N ASN A 48 14.02 -18.81 -23.11
CA ASN A 48 12.93 -19.69 -22.70
C ASN A 48 12.30 -19.31 -21.33
N ARG A 49 12.38 -18.04 -20.93
CA ARG A 49 11.87 -17.51 -19.64
C ARG A 49 11.20 -16.15 -19.87
N PHE A 50 10.49 -15.63 -18.87
CA PHE A 50 9.87 -14.31 -18.95
C PHE A 50 10.94 -13.22 -19.08
N ASN A 51 10.67 -12.19 -19.87
CA ASN A 51 11.44 -10.94 -19.79
C ASN A 51 11.10 -10.23 -18.48
N GLY A 52 12.06 -9.58 -17.82
CA GLY A 52 11.82 -8.80 -16.60
C GLY A 52 12.10 -9.55 -15.30
N CYS A 53 11.48 -9.09 -14.22
CA CYS A 53 11.73 -9.57 -12.86
C CYS A 53 11.01 -10.88 -12.56
N SER A 54 11.76 -11.90 -12.12
CA SER A 54 11.23 -13.24 -11.87
C SER A 54 11.78 -13.84 -10.59
N ARG A 55 10.92 -14.54 -9.84
CA ARG A 55 11.31 -15.37 -8.69
C ARG A 55 11.30 -16.84 -9.08
N ASP A 56 12.35 -17.57 -8.70
CA ASP A 56 12.38 -19.02 -8.79
C ASP A 56 11.30 -19.66 -7.90
N THR A 57 10.66 -20.74 -8.36
CA THR A 57 9.58 -21.42 -7.63
C THR A 57 10.10 -22.39 -6.56
N TYR A 58 11.35 -22.85 -6.69
CA TYR A 58 12.00 -23.77 -5.76
C TYR A 58 12.81 -23.02 -4.69
N TRP A 59 13.39 -21.87 -5.04
CA TRP A 59 14.25 -21.07 -4.16
C TRP A 59 13.63 -19.68 -3.88
N VAL A 60 14.20 -18.93 -2.94
CA VAL A 60 13.80 -17.53 -2.66
C VAL A 60 14.56 -16.52 -3.54
N HIS A 61 15.07 -16.98 -4.68
CA HIS A 61 15.94 -16.19 -5.56
C HIS A 61 15.14 -15.37 -6.57
N VAL A 62 15.55 -14.12 -6.75
CA VAL A 62 15.01 -13.20 -7.75
C VAL A 62 16.10 -12.83 -8.74
N ASN A 63 15.77 -12.84 -10.02
CA ASN A 63 16.65 -12.45 -11.11
C ASN A 63 15.93 -11.53 -12.09
N PHE A 64 16.71 -10.80 -12.89
CA PHE A 64 16.20 -9.96 -13.97
C PHE A 64 16.63 -10.52 -15.32
N ASN A 65 15.68 -10.94 -16.15
CA ASN A 65 15.97 -11.53 -17.45
C ASN A 65 15.79 -10.52 -18.59
N LYS A 66 16.84 -10.30 -19.38
CA LYS A 66 16.88 -9.31 -20.48
C LYS A 66 16.46 -9.88 -21.84
N ALA A 67 16.38 -11.20 -21.99
CA ALA A 67 16.28 -11.86 -23.31
C ALA A 67 15.01 -12.69 -23.52
N GLY A 68 13.97 -12.52 -22.70
CA GLY A 68 12.72 -13.28 -22.86
C GLY A 68 11.81 -12.73 -23.96
N ASP A 69 11.04 -13.61 -24.60
CA ASP A 69 9.92 -13.22 -25.47
C ASP A 69 8.83 -12.60 -24.58
N GLY A 70 8.46 -11.36 -24.84
CA GLY A 70 7.51 -10.57 -24.03
C GLY A 70 6.06 -11.08 -24.01
N ASP A 71 5.79 -12.30 -24.47
CA ASP A 71 4.45 -12.66 -24.95
C ASP A 71 3.47 -13.18 -23.89
N SER A 72 3.91 -13.50 -22.67
CA SER A 72 3.04 -13.40 -21.49
C SER A 72 3.81 -13.64 -20.20
N MET A 73 3.77 -12.70 -19.25
CA MET A 73 4.06 -12.97 -17.84
C MET A 73 2.91 -13.76 -17.18
N MET A 74 2.47 -14.86 -17.80
CA MET A 74 1.50 -15.80 -17.24
C MET A 74 2.15 -17.12 -16.93
N GLY A 75 1.82 -17.68 -15.77
CA GLY A 75 2.13 -19.05 -15.45
C GLY A 75 3.54 -19.29 -14.90
N ILE A 76 3.99 -20.55 -14.92
CA ILE A 76 5.39 -20.93 -14.67
C ILE A 76 6.07 -21.10 -16.02
N ARG A 77 7.07 -20.27 -16.34
CA ARG A 77 7.98 -20.54 -17.46
C ARG A 77 9.32 -20.90 -16.86
N GLY A 78 9.60 -22.20 -16.84
CA GLY A 78 10.93 -22.67 -16.48
C GLY A 78 11.29 -22.66 -15.01
N GLY A 79 10.32 -22.94 -14.15
CA GLY A 79 10.47 -22.90 -12.70
C GLY A 79 10.47 -21.47 -12.13
N GLN A 80 9.90 -20.50 -12.84
CA GLN A 80 9.87 -19.11 -12.39
C GLN A 80 8.47 -18.52 -12.50
N VAL A 81 8.16 -17.61 -11.59
CA VAL A 81 6.96 -16.76 -11.58
C VAL A 81 7.36 -15.29 -11.61
N ALA A 82 6.50 -14.44 -12.16
CA ALA A 82 6.77 -13.01 -12.26
C ALA A 82 6.77 -12.33 -10.88
N VAL A 83 7.65 -11.33 -10.72
CA VAL A 83 7.54 -10.33 -9.66
C VAL A 83 6.93 -9.08 -10.27
N CYS A 84 5.89 -8.58 -9.63
CA CYS A 84 5.02 -7.54 -10.17
C CYS A 84 5.02 -6.32 -9.28
N TRP A 85 4.72 -5.18 -9.88
CA TRP A 85 4.34 -4.00 -9.12
C TRP A 85 3.01 -4.24 -8.44
N ASP A 86 2.98 -4.07 -7.12
CA ASP A 86 1.72 -3.82 -6.43
C ASP A 86 1.36 -2.36 -6.65
N LEU A 87 0.54 -2.12 -7.68
CA LEU A 87 -0.09 -0.81 -7.88
C LEU A 87 -1.28 -0.60 -6.95
N ALA A 88 -1.39 -1.37 -5.86
CA ALA A 88 -2.24 -0.98 -4.74
C ALA A 88 -2.03 0.51 -4.49
N PRO A 89 -3.11 1.32 -4.49
CA PRO A 89 -2.99 2.70 -4.08
C PRO A 89 -2.25 2.69 -2.75
N LEU A 90 -1.19 3.51 -2.61
CA LEU A 90 -0.75 3.90 -1.27
C LEU A 90 -2.02 4.18 -0.49
N ALA A 91 -2.19 3.55 0.67
CA ALA A 91 -3.30 3.88 1.54
C ALA A 91 -3.28 5.41 1.72
N GLN A 92 -4.24 6.08 1.07
CA GLN A 92 -4.32 7.55 1.05
C GLN A 92 -4.53 8.07 2.48
N PHE A 93 -4.92 7.16 3.36
CA PHE A 93 -5.21 7.37 4.75
C PHE A 93 -4.34 6.46 5.63
N TYR A 94 -4.15 6.85 6.88
CA TYR A 94 -3.50 6.03 7.90
C TYR A 94 -4.08 6.37 9.28
N VAL A 95 -3.98 5.43 10.22
CA VAL A 95 -4.32 5.68 11.63
C VAL A 95 -3.07 6.26 12.31
N SER A 96 -3.20 7.43 12.93
CA SER A 96 -2.10 8.06 13.69
C SER A 96 -1.71 7.17 14.87
N SER A 97 -0.41 7.13 15.16
CA SER A 97 0.14 6.50 16.37
C SER A 97 -0.26 7.23 17.67
N GLY A 98 -0.94 8.37 17.56
CA GLY A 98 -1.27 9.27 18.67
C GLY A 98 -0.11 10.17 19.08
N LYS A 99 1.09 10.00 18.50
CA LYS A 99 2.28 10.81 18.81
C LYS A 99 2.51 11.95 17.80
N GLU A 100 1.80 11.94 16.68
CA GLU A 100 2.01 12.86 15.56
C GLU A 100 0.70 13.51 15.10
N ARG A 101 0.80 14.74 14.57
CA ARG A 101 -0.35 15.45 13.99
C ARG A 101 -0.62 14.90 12.60
N CYS A 102 -1.88 14.87 12.19
CA CYS A 102 -2.18 14.80 10.76
C CYS A 102 -1.60 16.05 10.09
N THR A 103 -0.68 15.88 9.15
CA THR A 103 -0.16 16.97 8.32
C THR A 103 -1.20 17.45 7.31
N THR A 104 -2.12 16.58 6.92
CA THR A 104 -3.26 16.88 6.07
C THR A 104 -4.54 16.51 6.80
N ALA A 105 -5.35 17.52 7.12
CA ALA A 105 -6.63 17.33 7.80
C ALA A 105 -7.67 16.77 6.82
N MET A 106 -8.51 15.86 7.31
CA MET A 106 -9.76 15.49 6.65
C MET A 106 -10.87 16.34 7.24
N GLU A 107 -11.54 17.11 6.40
CA GLU A 107 -12.48 18.15 6.83
C GLU A 107 -13.94 17.73 6.70
N THR A 108 -14.20 16.60 6.02
CA THR A 108 -15.55 16.13 5.72
C THR A 108 -15.78 14.70 6.23
N TRP A 109 -17.05 14.37 6.50
CA TRP A 109 -17.41 13.01 6.91
C TRP A 109 -17.27 12.00 5.77
N GLN A 110 -17.39 12.45 4.51
CA GLN A 110 -17.20 11.62 3.32
C GLN A 110 -15.76 11.10 3.24
N GLU A 111 -14.78 11.95 3.52
CA GLU A 111 -13.37 11.55 3.58
C GLU A 111 -13.13 10.50 4.66
N CYS A 112 -13.74 10.64 5.85
CA CYS A 112 -13.62 9.62 6.90
C CYS A 112 -14.26 8.30 6.53
N ARG A 113 -15.41 8.34 5.84
CA ARG A 113 -16.08 7.12 5.38
C ARG A 113 -15.23 6.40 4.33
N GLN A 114 -14.63 7.15 3.40
CA GLN A 114 -13.70 6.59 2.43
C GLN A 114 -12.48 5.98 3.13
N ALA A 115 -11.86 6.74 4.04
CA ALA A 115 -10.71 6.28 4.81
C ALA A 115 -11.00 5.02 5.62
N ALA A 116 -12.20 4.90 6.20
CA ALA A 116 -12.61 3.69 6.89
C ALA A 116 -12.64 2.49 5.93
N GLY A 117 -13.23 2.65 4.73
CA GLY A 117 -13.22 1.61 3.69
C GLY A 117 -11.82 1.20 3.26
N ASP A 118 -10.97 2.17 2.93
CA ASP A 118 -9.60 1.94 2.45
C ASP A 118 -8.70 1.28 3.51
N LEU A 119 -8.96 1.53 4.79
CA LEU A 119 -8.23 0.96 5.91
C LEU A 119 -8.83 -0.35 6.44
N GLY A 120 -9.92 -0.85 5.86
CA GLY A 120 -10.63 -2.04 6.36
C GLY A 120 -11.28 -1.84 7.73
N LEU A 121 -11.61 -0.60 8.08
CA LEU A 121 -12.26 -0.20 9.33
C LEU A 121 -13.77 -0.02 9.14
N ARG A 122 -14.51 -0.02 10.25
CA ARG A 122 -15.98 0.11 10.23
C ARG A 122 -16.39 1.57 10.41
N TRP A 123 -17.14 2.11 9.46
CA TRP A 123 -17.75 3.44 9.61
C TRP A 123 -18.89 3.43 10.64
N ASP A 124 -18.86 4.35 11.59
CA ASP A 124 -19.79 4.48 12.73
C ASP A 124 -20.61 5.80 12.71
N GLY A 125 -20.40 6.62 11.68
CA GLY A 125 -21.18 7.84 11.45
C GLY A 125 -20.54 9.11 12.00
N THR A 126 -21.36 10.16 12.17
CA THR A 126 -20.90 11.48 12.59
C THR A 126 -21.22 11.73 14.07
N ARG A 127 -20.44 12.62 14.70
CA ARG A 127 -20.52 12.96 16.13
C ARG A 127 -20.34 14.46 16.32
N ARG A 128 -20.80 14.96 17.47
CA ARG A 128 -20.71 16.38 17.87
C ARG A 128 -20.17 16.47 19.30
N TRP A 129 -18.96 15.98 19.51
CA TRP A 129 -18.27 16.02 20.79
C TRP A 129 -17.36 17.23 20.88
N THR A 130 -17.46 17.98 21.97
CA THR A 130 -16.61 19.13 22.27
C THR A 130 -15.33 18.75 23.00
N ASN A 131 -15.24 17.53 23.53
CA ASN A 131 -14.12 17.03 24.32
C ASN A 131 -13.21 16.06 23.55
N ARG A 132 -13.26 16.05 22.21
CA ARG A 132 -12.48 15.21 21.28
C ARG A 132 -11.95 16.09 20.15
N TYR A 133 -11.00 15.59 19.37
CA TYR A 133 -10.52 16.33 18.20
C TYR A 133 -11.60 16.44 17.12
N ARG A 134 -11.55 17.50 16.33
CA ARG A 134 -12.33 17.61 15.09
C ARG A 134 -11.73 16.66 14.04
N GLY A 135 -12.57 16.06 13.21
CA GLY A 135 -12.12 15.21 12.10
C GLY A 135 -12.39 13.73 12.30
N CYS A 136 -11.67 12.89 11.55
CA CYS A 136 -11.85 11.44 11.55
C CYS A 136 -11.15 10.79 12.76
N LEU A 137 -11.89 10.00 13.53
CA LEU A 137 -11.41 9.38 14.76
C LEU A 137 -11.66 7.88 14.76
N ARG A 138 -10.61 7.10 15.04
CA ARG A 138 -10.69 5.64 15.25
C ARG A 138 -10.64 5.32 16.74
N ASP A 139 -11.55 4.46 17.20
CA ASP A 139 -11.54 3.93 18.57
C ASP A 139 -10.27 3.10 18.80
N THR A 140 -9.50 3.41 19.85
CA THR A 140 -8.29 2.66 20.23
C THR A 140 -8.56 1.19 20.55
N TYR A 141 -9.75 0.87 21.06
CA TYR A 141 -10.15 -0.48 21.46
C TYR A 141 -10.98 -1.23 20.40
N GLY A 142 -11.39 -0.55 19.32
CA GLY A 142 -12.31 -1.10 18.32
C GLY A 142 -11.88 -0.83 16.87
N THR A 143 -12.71 -1.22 15.91
CA THR A 143 -12.47 -0.93 14.48
C THR A 143 -13.31 0.23 13.96
N HIS A 144 -14.00 0.94 14.84
CA HIS A 144 -14.95 2.00 14.47
C HIS A 144 -14.24 3.31 14.16
N VAL A 145 -14.62 3.93 13.03
CA VAL A 145 -14.23 5.27 12.61
C VAL A 145 -15.46 6.16 12.58
N ASN A 146 -15.37 7.35 13.16
CA ASN A 146 -16.41 8.37 13.12
C ASN A 146 -15.83 9.72 12.69
N PHE A 147 -16.69 10.65 12.27
CA PHE A 147 -16.31 12.05 12.04
C PHE A 147 -16.88 12.95 13.12
N ASN A 148 -16.02 13.64 13.85
CA ASN A 148 -16.43 14.62 14.84
C ASN A 148 -16.47 16.05 14.24
N MET A 149 -17.63 16.68 14.27
CA MET A 149 -17.87 17.99 13.63
C MET A 149 -17.44 19.19 14.46
N LEU A 150 -17.61 19.13 15.79
CA LEU A 150 -17.40 20.28 16.67
C LEU A 150 -15.94 20.39 17.06
N GLY A 151 -15.41 19.33 17.66
CA GLY A 151 -14.03 19.24 18.12
C GLY A 151 -13.61 20.33 19.12
N ASP A 152 -12.51 20.11 19.82
CA ASP A 152 -11.89 21.09 20.71
C ASP A 152 -10.93 22.05 19.99
N GLY A 153 -10.87 22.01 18.65
CA GLY A 153 -9.94 22.82 17.86
C GLY A 153 -8.46 22.48 18.06
N HIS A 154 -8.13 21.50 18.91
CA HIS A 154 -6.76 21.05 19.06
C HIS A 154 -6.43 20.12 17.90
N SER A 155 -5.39 20.49 17.17
CA SER A 155 -4.68 19.65 16.20
C SER A 155 -4.67 18.18 16.64
N SER A 156 -5.00 17.28 15.73
CA SER A 156 -5.09 15.81 15.84
C SER A 156 -3.81 15.11 16.35
N MET A 157 -3.36 15.45 17.56
CA MET A 157 -2.22 14.87 18.27
C MET A 157 -2.69 14.35 19.62
N GLY A 158 -2.41 13.08 19.93
CA GLY A 158 -2.76 12.45 21.20
C GLY A 158 -3.92 11.46 21.11
N ILE A 159 -4.04 10.63 22.15
CA ILE A 159 -5.24 9.81 22.41
C ILE A 159 -6.18 10.65 23.27
N ARG A 160 -7.40 10.93 22.78
CA ARG A 160 -8.40 11.64 23.58
C ARG A 160 -9.70 10.85 23.65
N GLY A 161 -10.08 10.52 24.88
CA GLY A 161 -11.20 9.65 25.22
C GLY A 161 -11.18 8.27 24.51
N GLY A 162 -9.99 7.69 24.38
CA GLY A 162 -9.81 6.39 23.74
C GLY A 162 -9.93 6.43 22.22
N GLN A 163 -9.67 7.57 21.58
CA GLN A 163 -9.65 7.69 20.13
C GLN A 163 -8.35 8.32 19.63
N VAL A 164 -7.91 7.86 18.46
CA VAL A 164 -6.78 8.41 17.70
C VAL A 164 -7.29 8.96 16.36
N ALA A 165 -6.56 9.90 15.78
CA ALA A 165 -6.91 10.45 14.49
C ALA A 165 -6.67 9.45 13.35
N VAL A 166 -7.54 9.48 12.35
CA VAL A 166 -7.23 8.98 11.01
C VAL A 166 -6.78 10.19 10.19
N CYS A 167 -5.69 10.03 9.45
CA CYS A 167 -5.03 11.12 8.73
C CYS A 167 -4.94 10.81 7.24
N ALA A 168 -5.06 11.84 6.40
CA ALA A 168 -4.66 11.73 5.00
C ALA A 168 -3.14 11.85 4.88
N ARG A 169 -2.53 11.12 3.93
CA ARG A 169 -1.15 11.35 3.52
C ARG A 169 -1.09 12.60 2.65
N SER A 170 -0.03 13.39 2.82
CA SER A 170 0.20 14.58 2.01
C SER A 170 0.29 14.19 0.52
N ARG A 171 -0.47 14.91 -0.32
CA ARG A 171 -0.52 14.72 -1.77
C ARG A 171 0.73 15.26 -2.46
#